data_AF-A0A816UAG6-F1
#
_entry.id   AF-A0A816UAG6-F1
#
_cell.length_a   1.000
_cell.length_b   1.000
_cell.length_c   1.000
_cell.angle_alpha   90.00
_cell.angle_beta   90.00
_cell.angle_gamma   90.00
#
_symmetry.space_group_name_H-M   'P 1'
#
loop_
_entity.id
_entity.type
_entity.pdbx_description
1 polymer ?
#
loop_
_entity_poly.entity_id
_entity_poly.type
_entity_poly.pdbx_seq_one_letter_code
_entity_poly.pdbx_strand_id
1 'polypeptide(L)'
;MALNITAVKTSSDGAWQGDNPLNFAFPLLIVQTALIVAVSRSLDRPPLQTSPPTESHRRDSRPSALGRYTPYMHRVFPTWSMPILESVASIGLLFFLFLVGLELDLSSIRRSGKRAFGIAAAGITLPFLAGAGIAFVIRNTLYTAVDRPGYAEFLVFMGVALSITAFPVLARILAELKLLTTRVGETAMAAAAFNDVAAWILLA
;
A
#
# COMPACT_ATOMS: atom_id res chain seq x y z
N MET A 1 15.99 22.23 8.28
CA MET A 1 17.40 21.96 7.92
C MET A 1 17.38 20.97 6.78
N ALA A 2 17.65 21.42 5.55
CA ALA A 2 17.63 20.55 4.37
C ALA A 2 18.72 19.49 4.50
N LEU A 3 18.31 18.21 4.61
CA LEU A 3 19.24 17.08 4.62
C LEU A 3 19.88 16.99 3.23
N ASN A 4 21.18 17.29 3.17
CA ASN A 4 21.95 17.23 1.94
C ASN A 4 22.17 15.75 1.55
N ILE A 5 21.28 15.23 0.72
CA ILE A 5 21.22 13.85 0.23
C ILE A 5 22.50 13.40 -0.50
N THR A 6 23.36 14.35 -0.90
CA THR A 6 24.64 14.09 -1.58
C THR A 6 25.79 13.71 -0.64
N ALA A 7 25.64 13.85 0.68
CA ALA A 7 26.68 13.54 1.66
C ALA A 7 26.57 12.12 2.27
N VAL A 8 25.58 11.33 1.87
CA VAL A 8 25.37 9.98 2.41
C VAL A 8 26.36 9.02 1.74
N LYS A 9 27.30 8.48 2.55
CA LYS A 9 28.23 7.46 2.09
C LYS A 9 27.46 6.17 1.73
N THR A 10 27.82 5.57 0.60
CA THR A 10 27.10 4.40 0.05
C THR A 10 27.52 3.08 0.71
N SER A 11 28.82 2.89 0.98
CA SER A 11 29.37 1.68 1.61
C SER A 11 30.10 1.97 2.92
N SER A 12 29.92 1.11 3.92
CA SER A 12 30.68 1.11 5.17
C SER A 12 31.93 0.24 5.02
N ASP A 13 33.05 0.68 5.60
CA ASP A 13 34.28 -0.13 5.67
C ASP A 13 34.19 -1.29 6.68
N GLY A 14 33.09 -1.38 7.43
CA GLY A 14 32.73 -2.51 8.29
C GLY A 14 32.61 -2.14 9.76
N ALA A 15 31.72 -2.84 10.48
CA ALA A 15 31.52 -2.63 11.93
C ALA A 15 32.79 -2.91 12.76
N TRP A 16 33.68 -3.75 12.22
CA TRP A 16 34.97 -4.11 12.81
C TRP A 16 36.02 -2.99 12.70
N GLN A 17 35.82 -2.02 11.79
CA GLN A 17 36.63 -0.81 11.67
C GLN A 17 36.17 0.31 12.62
N GLY A 18 35.11 0.09 13.41
CA GLY A 18 34.53 1.10 14.31
C GLY A 18 33.47 2.00 13.66
N ASP A 19 33.16 1.78 12.38
CA ASP A 19 32.09 2.48 11.67
C ASP A 19 30.72 1.89 12.01
N ASN A 20 29.71 2.75 12.19
CA ASN A 20 28.33 2.28 12.36
C ASN A 20 27.68 2.07 10.98
N PRO A 21 27.42 0.82 10.54
CA PRO A 21 26.92 0.53 9.20
C PRO A 21 25.52 1.08 8.94
N LEU A 22 24.76 1.43 9.97
CA LEU A 22 23.41 2.00 9.87
C LEU A 22 23.41 3.46 9.34
N ASN A 23 24.57 4.12 9.27
CA ASN A 23 24.69 5.46 8.71
C ASN A 23 24.89 5.45 7.18
N PHE A 24 24.99 4.27 6.56
CA PHE A 24 25.27 4.09 5.14
C PHE A 24 24.04 3.55 4.42
N ALA A 25 23.87 3.94 3.16
CA ALA A 25 22.66 3.62 2.39
C ALA A 25 22.44 2.11 2.19
N PHE A 26 23.45 1.39 1.69
CA PHE A 26 23.29 -0.04 1.36
C PHE A 26 23.12 -0.96 2.57
N PRO A 27 23.96 -0.89 3.62
CA PRO A 27 23.79 -1.76 4.79
C PRO A 27 22.46 -1.50 5.52
N LEU A 28 22.04 -0.23 5.61
CA LEU A 28 20.75 0.13 6.19
C LEU A 28 19.60 -0.46 5.37
N LEU A 29 19.65 -0.38 4.04
CA LEU A 29 18.63 -0.96 3.17
C LEU A 29 18.52 -2.48 3.33
N ILE A 30 19.66 -3.18 3.39
CA ILE A 30 19.69 -4.64 3.63
C ILE A 30 19.01 -4.97 4.96
N VAL A 31 19.35 -4.25 6.03
CA VAL A 31 18.73 -4.44 7.36
C VAL A 31 17.24 -4.13 7.32
N GLN A 32 16.82 -3.04 6.68
CA GLN A 32 15.41 -2.66 6.51
C GLN A 32 14.63 -3.75 5.76
N THR A 33 15.14 -4.22 4.61
CA THR A 33 14.48 -5.27 3.82
C THR A 33 14.43 -6.59 4.59
N ALA A 34 15.53 -7.00 5.24
CA ALA A 34 15.56 -8.23 6.05
C ALA A 34 14.56 -8.16 7.20
N LEU A 35 14.48 -7.02 7.88
CA LEU A 35 13.49 -6.77 8.93
C LEU A 35 12.06 -6.84 8.37
N ILE A 36 11.78 -6.16 7.27
CA ILE A 36 10.46 -6.19 6.62
C ILE A 36 10.06 -7.62 6.29
N VAL A 37 10.95 -8.41 5.67
CA VAL A 37 10.69 -9.81 5.33
C VAL A 37 10.48 -10.68 6.56
N ALA A 38 11.30 -10.50 7.61
CA ALA A 38 11.16 -11.27 8.85
C ALA A 38 9.82 -10.98 9.54
N VAL A 39 9.41 -9.72 9.56
CA VAL A 39 8.13 -9.26 10.11
C VAL A 39 6.97 -9.79 9.29
N SER A 40 7.01 -9.66 7.96
CA SER A 40 5.98 -10.19 7.06
C SER A 40 5.82 -11.71 7.22
N ARG A 41 6.92 -12.47 7.24
CA ARG A 41 6.87 -13.93 7.44
C ARG A 41 6.40 -14.35 8.83
N SER A 42 6.61 -13.52 9.85
CA SER A 42 6.09 -13.79 11.19
C SER A 42 4.57 -13.64 11.24
N LEU A 43 3.99 -12.80 10.36
CA LEU A 43 2.55 -12.66 10.20
C LEU A 43 1.91 -13.78 9.38
N ASP A 44 2.62 -14.29 8.36
CA ASP A 44 2.12 -15.36 7.49
C ASP A 44 2.11 -16.74 8.15
N ARG A 45 2.66 -16.88 9.36
CA ARG A 45 2.52 -18.13 10.12
C ARG A 45 1.05 -18.28 10.52
N PRO A 46 0.33 -19.31 10.02
CA PRO A 46 -1.04 -19.52 10.44
C PRO A 46 -1.05 -19.66 11.96
N PRO A 47 -1.94 -18.95 12.69
CA PRO A 47 -2.05 -19.15 14.11
C PRO A 47 -2.40 -20.63 14.29
N LEU A 48 -1.44 -21.42 14.79
CA LEU A 48 -1.66 -22.83 15.06
C LEU A 48 -2.99 -22.93 15.79
N GLN A 49 -3.91 -23.65 15.17
CA GLN A 49 -5.21 -23.96 15.72
C GLN A 49 -5.00 -24.96 16.86
N THR A 50 -4.61 -24.45 18.02
CA THR A 50 -4.54 -25.19 19.27
C THR A 50 -4.97 -24.26 20.41
N SER A 51 -6.28 -24.26 20.68
CA SER A 51 -6.94 -23.78 21.90
C SER A 51 -6.85 -22.27 22.21
N PRO A 52 -7.71 -21.71 23.09
CA PRO A 52 -7.61 -20.33 23.53
C PRO A 52 -6.73 -20.25 24.80
N PRO A 53 -5.48 -19.79 24.71
CA PRO A 53 -4.85 -19.12 25.82
C PRO A 53 -4.76 -17.62 25.53
N THR A 54 -5.44 -16.86 26.38
CA THR A 54 -5.06 -15.49 26.77
C THR A 54 -4.65 -14.52 25.65
N GLU A 55 -5.66 -13.81 25.15
CA GLU A 55 -5.63 -12.68 24.20
C GLU A 55 -4.60 -11.57 24.54
N SER A 56 -4.10 -11.50 25.78
CA SER A 56 -3.23 -10.41 26.24
C SER A 56 -1.77 -10.50 25.75
N HIS A 57 -1.18 -11.70 25.64
CA HIS A 57 0.24 -11.83 25.28
C HIS A 57 0.52 -11.77 23.77
N ARG A 58 -0.48 -12.01 22.93
CA ARG A 58 -0.31 -11.94 21.47
C ARG A 58 -0.18 -10.52 20.93
N ARG A 59 -0.65 -9.52 21.66
CA ARG A 59 -0.63 -8.12 21.21
C ARG A 59 0.78 -7.53 21.20
N ASP A 60 1.63 -7.95 22.13
CA ASP A 60 2.97 -7.38 22.31
C ASP A 60 4.00 -7.91 21.30
N SER A 61 3.75 -9.07 20.69
CA SER A 61 4.59 -9.64 19.63
C SER A 61 4.15 -9.23 18.22
N ARG A 62 3.04 -8.50 18.09
CA ARG A 62 2.62 -7.98 16.78
C ARG A 62 3.56 -6.83 16.36
N PRO A 63 3.85 -6.69 15.05
CA PRO A 63 4.63 -5.57 14.50
C PRO A 63 4.07 -4.21 14.92
N SER A 64 2.75 -4.13 15.18
CA SER A 64 2.06 -2.95 15.69
C SER A 64 2.51 -2.51 17.09
N ALA A 65 3.02 -3.42 17.93
CA ALA A 65 3.63 -3.08 19.22
C ALA A 65 5.09 -2.63 19.07
N LEU A 66 5.85 -3.27 18.16
CA LEU A 66 7.22 -2.83 17.81
C LEU A 66 7.26 -1.40 17.23
N GLY A 67 6.23 -1.01 16.48
CA GLY A 67 6.08 0.35 15.94
C GLY A 67 5.87 1.45 17.00
N ARG A 68 5.54 1.11 18.26
CA ARG A 68 5.43 2.09 19.37
C ARG A 68 6.77 2.41 20.02
N TYR A 69 7.83 1.65 19.75
CA TYR A 69 9.14 1.93 20.30
C TYR A 69 9.86 2.96 19.41
N THR A 70 9.56 4.25 19.65
CA THR A 70 10.17 5.43 19.02
C THR A 70 11.71 5.35 18.90
N PRO A 71 12.46 4.80 19.88
CA PRO A 71 13.91 4.69 19.76
C PRO A 71 14.40 3.71 18.68
N TYR A 72 13.57 2.75 18.29
CA TYR A 72 13.92 1.77 17.25
C TYR A 72 13.59 2.30 15.86
N MET A 73 12.43 2.96 15.71
CA MET A 73 11.99 3.49 14.42
C MET A 73 12.95 4.55 13.87
N HIS A 74 13.48 5.47 14.70
CA HIS A 74 14.41 6.49 14.21
C HIS A 74 15.79 5.94 13.84
N ARG A 75 16.19 4.80 14.40
CA ARG A 75 17.50 4.18 14.17
C ARG A 75 17.51 3.25 12.95
N VAL A 76 16.39 2.58 12.68
CA VAL A 76 16.24 1.64 11.57
C VAL A 76 15.53 2.25 10.37
N PHE A 77 14.62 3.20 10.56
CA PHE A 77 13.88 3.91 9.50
C PHE A 77 14.07 5.43 9.60
N PRO A 78 15.30 5.94 9.40
CA PRO A 78 15.52 7.37 9.39
C PRO A 78 14.89 8.02 8.14
N THR A 79 14.41 9.26 8.28
CA THR A 79 13.70 10.00 7.22
C THR A 79 14.49 10.16 5.92
N TRP A 80 15.83 10.19 6.00
CA TRP A 80 16.70 10.28 4.81
C TRP A 80 16.73 8.99 3.98
N SER A 81 16.42 7.84 4.58
CA SER A 81 16.42 6.53 3.89
C SER A 81 15.08 6.19 3.24
N MET A 82 14.00 6.88 3.63
CA MET A 82 12.64 6.64 3.11
C MET A 82 12.58 6.74 1.57
N PRO A 83 13.15 7.77 0.91
CA PRO A 83 13.09 7.87 -0.55
C PRO A 83 13.82 6.71 -1.27
N ILE A 84 14.90 6.20 -0.66
CA ILE A 84 15.65 5.06 -1.21
C ILE A 84 14.82 3.78 -1.09
N LEU A 85 14.22 3.57 0.08
CA LEU A 85 13.33 2.43 0.33
C LEU A 85 12.10 2.47 -0.57
N GLU A 86 11.48 3.63 -0.74
CA GLU A 86 10.37 3.87 -1.67
C GLU A 86 10.78 3.54 -3.10
N SER A 87 11.94 4.01 -3.55
CA SER A 87 12.43 3.74 -4.91
C SER A 87 12.58 2.24 -5.17
N VAL A 88 13.21 1.50 -4.25
CA VAL A 88 13.38 0.04 -4.37
C VAL A 88 12.03 -0.67 -4.27
N ALA A 89 11.14 -0.23 -3.39
CA ALA A 89 9.79 -0.80 -3.26
C ALA A 89 8.95 -0.57 -4.53
N SER A 90 9.02 0.61 -5.14
CA SER A 90 8.35 0.93 -6.41
C SER A 90 8.87 0.05 -7.55
N ILE A 91 10.18 -0.16 -7.65
CA ILE A 91 10.78 -1.07 -8.65
C ILE A 91 10.30 -2.51 -8.41
N GLY A 92 10.31 -2.97 -7.16
CA GLY A 92 9.82 -4.30 -6.80
C GLY A 92 8.33 -4.49 -7.13
N LEU A 93 7.51 -3.48 -6.84
CA LEU A 93 6.09 -3.46 -7.19
C LEU A 93 5.87 -3.48 -8.71
N LEU A 94 6.68 -2.74 -9.48
CA LEU A 94 6.61 -2.72 -10.93
C LEU A 94 6.94 -4.10 -11.52
N PHE A 95 8.03 -4.73 -11.09
CA PHE A 95 8.36 -6.09 -11.53
C PHE A 95 7.31 -7.11 -11.11
N PHE A 96 6.76 -6.97 -9.90
CA PHE A 96 5.67 -7.81 -9.43
C PHE A 96 4.42 -7.67 -10.31
N LEU A 97 3.99 -6.44 -10.60
CA LEU A 97 2.87 -6.16 -11.50
C LEU A 97 3.11 -6.68 -12.91
N PHE A 98 4.35 -6.59 -13.39
CA PHE A 98 4.74 -7.14 -14.68
C PHE A 98 4.59 -8.66 -14.72
N LEU A 99 5.08 -9.38 -13.70
CA LEU A 99 4.91 -10.83 -13.58
C LEU A 99 3.43 -11.24 -13.55
N VAL A 100 2.62 -10.54 -12.74
CA VAL A 100 1.17 -10.77 -12.72
C VAL A 100 0.56 -10.49 -14.09
N GLY A 101 0.99 -9.42 -14.76
CA GLY A 101 0.57 -9.08 -16.12
C GLY A 101 0.87 -10.18 -17.15
N LEU A 102 1.98 -10.91 -17.01
CA LEU A 102 2.31 -12.06 -17.86
C LEU A 102 1.42 -13.28 -17.60
N GLU A 103 0.89 -13.43 -16.39
CA GLU A 103 -0.02 -14.52 -16.03
C GLU A 103 -1.49 -14.24 -16.46
N LEU A 104 -1.81 -12.98 -16.79
CA LEU A 104 -3.14 -12.55 -17.20
C LEU A 104 -3.41 -12.81 -18.69
N ASP A 105 -4.57 -13.39 -18.98
CA ASP A 105 -5.11 -13.46 -20.35
C ASP A 105 -5.87 -12.16 -20.70
N LEU A 106 -5.17 -11.25 -21.39
CA LEU A 106 -5.74 -9.97 -21.86
C LEU A 106 -6.91 -10.15 -22.85
N SER A 107 -6.95 -11.25 -23.60
CA SER A 107 -8.03 -11.52 -24.56
C SER A 107 -9.33 -11.82 -23.82
N SER A 108 -9.24 -12.60 -22.74
CA SER A 108 -10.39 -12.97 -21.93
C SER A 108 -10.93 -11.77 -21.11
N ILE A 109 -10.03 -10.94 -20.57
CA ILE A 109 -10.37 -9.65 -19.92
C ILE A 109 -11.13 -8.72 -20.88
N ARG A 110 -10.67 -8.60 -22.12
CA ARG A 110 -11.34 -7.75 -23.13
C ARG A 110 -12.74 -8.26 -23.48
N ARG A 111 -12.95 -9.57 -23.47
CA ARG A 111 -14.26 -10.19 -23.76
C ARG A 111 -15.27 -9.99 -22.63
N SER A 112 -14.81 -10.05 -21.37
CA SER A 112 -15.64 -9.83 -20.17
C SER A 112 -15.81 -8.34 -19.82
N GLY A 113 -15.02 -7.45 -20.43
CA GLY A 113 -14.96 -6.01 -20.15
C GLY A 113 -16.31 -5.28 -20.14
N LYS A 114 -17.28 -5.64 -20.99
CA LYS A 114 -18.60 -4.98 -20.98
C LYS A 114 -19.39 -5.22 -19.69
N ARG A 115 -19.32 -6.44 -19.14
CA ARG A 115 -19.99 -6.78 -17.87
C ARG A 115 -19.20 -6.23 -16.69
N ALA A 116 -17.87 -6.32 -16.77
CA ALA A 116 -16.96 -5.77 -15.77
C ALA A 116 -17.12 -4.24 -15.63
N PHE A 117 -17.33 -3.51 -16.73
CA PHE A 117 -17.56 -2.06 -16.70
C PHE A 117 -18.79 -1.67 -15.88
N GLY A 118 -19.90 -2.41 -15.99
CA GLY A 118 -21.09 -2.15 -15.17
C GLY A 118 -20.83 -2.36 -13.68
N ILE A 119 -20.08 -3.41 -13.34
CA ILE A 119 -19.69 -3.72 -11.96
C ILE A 119 -18.72 -2.66 -11.42
N ALA A 120 -17.73 -2.26 -12.22
CA ALA A 120 -16.78 -1.19 -11.93
C ALA A 120 -17.49 0.13 -11.68
N ALA A 121 -18.36 0.56 -12.61
CA ALA A 121 -19.09 1.81 -12.50
C ALA A 121 -20.00 1.85 -11.26
N ALA A 122 -20.75 0.77 -10.99
CA ALA A 122 -21.55 0.65 -9.78
C ALA A 122 -20.68 0.67 -8.51
N GLY A 123 -19.55 -0.04 -8.55
CA GLY A 123 -18.58 -0.16 -7.47
C GLY A 123 -17.82 1.12 -7.17
N ILE A 124 -17.64 2.03 -8.14
CA ILE A 124 -17.06 3.36 -7.91
C ILE A 124 -18.13 4.34 -7.44
N THR A 125 -19.28 4.38 -8.14
CA THR A 125 -20.29 5.42 -7.95
C THR A 125 -20.88 5.36 -6.55
N LEU A 126 -21.16 4.16 -6.04
CA LEU A 126 -21.76 3.98 -4.71
C LEU A 126 -20.86 4.52 -3.58
N PRO A 127 -19.59 4.08 -3.41
CA PRO A 127 -18.70 4.63 -2.40
C PRO A 127 -18.30 6.07 -2.67
N PHE A 128 -18.25 6.52 -3.94
CA PHE A 128 -18.01 7.93 -4.25
C PHE A 128 -19.13 8.82 -3.70
N LEU A 129 -20.40 8.46 -3.95
CA LEU A 129 -21.55 9.18 -3.42
C LEU A 129 -21.61 9.11 -1.89
N ALA A 130 -21.28 7.96 -1.30
CA ALA A 130 -21.18 7.82 0.15
C ALA A 130 -20.06 8.72 0.74
N GLY A 131 -18.89 8.73 0.11
CA GLY A 131 -17.77 9.58 0.50
C GLY A 131 -18.09 11.07 0.35
N ALA A 132 -18.82 11.43 -0.69
CA ALA A 132 -19.33 12.79 -0.87
C ALA A 132 -20.35 13.18 0.22
N GLY A 133 -21.26 12.27 0.58
CA GLY A 133 -22.20 12.45 1.68
C GLY A 133 -21.48 12.63 3.02
N ILE A 134 -20.45 11.81 3.29
CA ILE A 134 -19.62 11.93 4.48
C ILE A 134 -18.89 13.27 4.50
N ALA A 135 -18.29 13.68 3.37
CA ALA A 135 -17.64 14.98 3.25
C ALA A 135 -18.59 16.14 3.56
N PHE A 136 -19.84 16.06 3.09
CA PHE A 136 -20.88 17.04 3.39
C PHE A 136 -21.22 17.10 4.89
N VAL A 137 -21.42 15.94 5.53
CA VAL A 137 -21.72 15.86 6.98
C VAL A 137 -20.56 16.38 7.81
N ILE A 138 -19.33 15.93 7.55
CA ILE A 138 -18.12 16.38 8.25
C ILE A 138 -17.97 17.89 8.11
N ARG A 139 -18.24 18.44 6.92
CA ARG A 139 -18.19 19.88 6.69
C ARG A 139 -19.22 20.65 7.50
N ASN A 140 -20.45 20.16 7.54
CA ASN A 140 -21.54 20.81 8.27
C ASN A 140 -21.37 20.74 9.79
N THR A 141 -20.70 19.69 10.30
CA THR A 141 -20.54 19.48 11.74
C THR A 141 -19.22 20.02 12.30
N LEU A 142 -18.11 19.98 11.55
CA LEU A 142 -16.77 20.23 12.09
C LEU A 142 -16.07 21.50 11.58
N TYR A 143 -16.51 22.12 10.47
CA TYR A 143 -15.81 23.27 9.89
C TYR A 143 -16.51 24.61 10.17
N THR A 144 -15.99 25.34 11.15
CA THR A 144 -16.38 26.71 11.48
C THR A 144 -15.66 27.69 10.54
N ALA A 145 -16.36 28.20 9.53
CA ALA A 145 -16.13 29.39 8.67
C ALA A 145 -14.73 29.84 8.17
N VAL A 146 -13.60 29.52 8.81
CA VAL A 146 -12.31 30.20 8.66
C VAL A 146 -11.30 29.42 7.80
N ASP A 147 -11.33 28.08 7.82
CA ASP A 147 -10.46 27.24 6.97
C ASP A 147 -11.31 26.42 5.98
N ARG A 148 -11.84 27.08 4.95
CA ARG A 148 -12.62 26.42 3.89
C ARG A 148 -11.70 26.08 2.72
N PRO A 149 -11.16 24.85 2.62
CA PRO A 149 -10.68 24.37 1.32
C PRO A 149 -11.82 24.45 0.31
N GLY A 150 -11.47 24.58 -0.98
CA GLY A 150 -12.45 24.61 -2.05
C GLY A 150 -13.44 23.45 -1.90
N TYR A 151 -14.74 23.79 -1.91
CA TYR A 151 -15.81 22.86 -1.55
C TYR A 151 -15.83 21.65 -2.48
N ALA A 152 -15.54 21.86 -3.76
CA ALA A 152 -15.52 20.82 -4.77
C ALA A 152 -14.32 19.88 -4.60
N GLU A 153 -13.15 20.44 -4.28
CA GLU A 153 -11.88 19.73 -4.15
C GLU A 153 -11.91 18.77 -2.97
N PHE A 154 -12.41 19.19 -1.81
CA PHE A 154 -12.57 18.30 -0.66
C PHE A 154 -13.59 17.20 -0.90
N LEU A 155 -14.70 17.52 -1.56
CA LEU A 155 -15.75 16.57 -1.92
C LEU A 155 -15.25 15.49 -2.88
N VAL A 156 -14.60 15.92 -3.97
CA VAL A 156 -14.01 15.04 -4.96
C VAL A 156 -12.89 14.23 -4.32
N PHE A 157 -12.02 14.84 -3.53
CA PHE A 157 -10.95 14.13 -2.82
C PHE A 157 -11.50 13.02 -1.92
N MET A 158 -12.48 13.32 -1.07
CA MET A 158 -13.09 12.33 -0.18
C MET A 158 -13.85 11.24 -0.94
N GLY A 159 -14.61 11.61 -1.97
CA GLY A 159 -15.33 10.66 -2.82
C GLY A 159 -14.38 9.72 -3.55
N VAL A 160 -13.30 10.26 -4.12
CA VAL A 160 -12.25 9.49 -4.79
C VAL A 160 -11.50 8.61 -3.80
N ALA A 161 -11.02 9.15 -2.68
CA ALA A 161 -10.25 8.42 -1.68
C ALA A 161 -10.98 7.19 -1.11
N LEU A 162 -12.31 7.26 -0.98
CA LEU A 162 -13.14 6.16 -0.50
C LEU A 162 -13.58 5.18 -1.60
N SER A 163 -13.40 5.54 -2.86
CA SER A 163 -13.83 4.76 -4.03
C SER A 163 -12.69 4.03 -4.73
N ILE A 164 -11.45 4.51 -4.59
CA ILE A 164 -10.26 3.89 -5.19
C ILE A 164 -10.01 2.51 -4.57
N THR A 165 -9.76 1.53 -5.46
CA THR A 165 -9.31 0.19 -5.09
C THR A 165 -7.96 -0.07 -5.77
N ALA A 166 -6.97 -0.54 -5.01
CA ALA A 166 -5.64 -0.76 -5.54
C ALA A 166 -5.60 -2.03 -6.42
N PHE A 167 -5.57 -1.83 -7.75
CA PHE A 167 -5.40 -2.89 -8.73
C PHE A 167 -4.24 -3.86 -8.40
N PRO A 168 -3.03 -3.40 -7.99
CA PRO A 168 -1.91 -4.30 -7.72
C PRO A 168 -2.17 -5.29 -6.59
N VAL A 169 -2.90 -4.87 -5.56
CA VAL A 169 -3.22 -5.70 -4.40
C VAL A 169 -4.25 -6.77 -4.77
N LEU A 170 -5.28 -6.39 -5.52
CA LEU A 170 -6.28 -7.35 -5.99
C LEU A 170 -5.64 -8.39 -6.93
N ALA A 171 -4.83 -7.95 -7.87
CA ALA A 171 -4.13 -8.81 -8.82
C ALA A 171 -3.26 -9.85 -8.08
N ARG A 172 -2.55 -9.41 -7.03
CA ARG A 172 -1.78 -10.28 -6.15
C ARG A 172 -2.64 -11.34 -5.45
N ILE A 173 -3.74 -10.91 -4.82
CA ILE A 173 -4.61 -11.83 -4.07
C ILE A 173 -5.19 -12.90 -5.02
N LEU A 174 -5.65 -12.51 -6.21
CA LEU A 174 -6.17 -13.47 -7.18
C LEU A 174 -5.09 -14.42 -7.71
N ALA A 175 -3.85 -13.95 -7.88
CA ALA A 175 -2.71 -14.77 -8.27
C ALA A 175 -2.39 -15.82 -7.19
N GLU A 176 -2.29 -15.38 -5.92
CA GLU A 176 -2.02 -16.24 -4.77
C GLU A 176 -3.13 -17.29 -4.59
N LEU A 177 -4.39 -16.92 -4.85
CA LEU A 177 -5.53 -17.83 -4.80
C LEU A 177 -5.70 -18.70 -6.06
N LYS A 178 -4.84 -18.54 -7.08
CA LYS A 178 -4.95 -19.21 -8.40
C LYS A 178 -6.31 -19.00 -9.08
N LEU A 179 -6.93 -17.84 -8.86
CA LEU A 179 -8.23 -17.48 -9.42
C LEU A 179 -8.15 -16.58 -10.66
N LEU A 180 -6.95 -16.13 -11.06
CA LEU A 180 -6.74 -15.19 -12.18
C LEU A 180 -7.37 -15.65 -13.50
N THR A 181 -7.31 -16.94 -13.80
CA THR A 181 -7.82 -17.53 -15.06
C THR A 181 -9.28 -17.96 -14.99
N THR A 182 -9.95 -17.73 -13.86
CA THR A 182 -11.37 -18.03 -13.72
C THR A 182 -12.22 -16.88 -14.25
N ARG A 183 -13.46 -17.16 -14.69
CA ARG A 183 -14.39 -16.11 -15.16
C ARG A 183 -14.62 -14.99 -14.13
N VAL A 184 -14.61 -15.34 -12.84
CA VAL A 184 -14.76 -14.38 -11.74
C VAL A 184 -13.50 -13.53 -11.62
N GLY A 185 -12.32 -14.16 -11.68
CA GLY A 185 -11.03 -13.47 -11.65
C GLY A 185 -10.85 -12.52 -12.84
N GLU A 186 -11.15 -12.97 -14.05
CA GLU A 186 -11.10 -12.14 -15.26
C GLU A 186 -12.02 -10.92 -15.17
N THR A 187 -13.26 -11.11 -14.69
CA THR A 187 -14.22 -10.02 -14.53
C THR A 187 -13.79 -9.03 -13.44
N ALA A 188 -13.25 -9.53 -12.33
CA ALA A 188 -12.73 -8.71 -11.24
C ALA A 188 -11.49 -7.91 -11.66
N MET A 189 -10.56 -8.54 -12.40
CA MET A 189 -9.37 -7.88 -12.94
C MET A 189 -9.73 -6.80 -13.95
N ALA A 190 -10.66 -7.09 -14.87
CA ALA A 190 -11.18 -6.11 -15.81
C ALA A 190 -11.81 -4.91 -15.09
N ALA A 191 -12.64 -5.16 -14.07
CA ALA A 191 -13.29 -4.11 -13.30
C ALA A 191 -12.27 -3.25 -12.53
N ALA A 192 -11.29 -3.88 -11.89
CA ALA A 192 -10.23 -3.17 -11.16
C ALA A 192 -9.33 -2.34 -12.09
N ALA A 193 -9.04 -2.82 -13.30
CA ALA A 193 -8.28 -2.04 -14.28
C ALA A 193 -9.04 -0.77 -14.73
N PHE A 194 -10.35 -0.87 -14.95
CA PHE A 194 -11.19 0.31 -15.23
C PHE A 194 -11.22 1.27 -14.03
N ASN A 195 -11.32 0.75 -12.81
CA ASN A 195 -11.29 1.57 -11.60
C ASN A 195 -9.97 2.32 -11.45
N ASP A 196 -8.84 1.66 -11.71
CA ASP A 196 -7.52 2.30 -11.62
C ASP A 196 -7.41 3.42 -12.66
N VAL A 197 -7.73 3.18 -13.93
CA VAL A 197 -7.71 4.24 -14.96
C VAL A 197 -8.62 5.42 -14.59
N ALA A 198 -9.83 5.15 -14.09
CA ALA A 198 -10.74 6.20 -13.64
C ALA A 198 -10.18 7.01 -12.44
N ALA A 199 -9.51 6.34 -11.50
CA ALA A 199 -8.88 6.96 -10.35
C ALA A 199 -7.79 7.96 -10.77
N TRP A 200 -6.94 7.58 -11.72
CA TRP A 200 -5.89 8.47 -12.23
C TRP A 200 -6.47 9.69 -12.95
N ILE A 201 -7.56 9.52 -13.70
CA ILE A 201 -8.26 10.64 -14.36
C ILE A 201 -8.91 11.58 -13.34
N LEU A 202 -9.46 11.05 -12.24
CA LEU A 202 -10.11 11.86 -11.20
C LEU A 202 -9.12 12.55 -10.24
N LEU A 203 -7.90 12.04 -10.13
CA LEU A 203 -6.83 12.61 -9.30
C LEU A 203 -5.89 13.58 -10.05
N ALA A 204 -5.83 13.49 -11.38
CA ALA A 204 -5.04 14.37 -12.24
C ALA A 204 -5.68 15.76 -12.39
#